data_AF-F6HAK7-F1
#
_entry.id   AF-F6HAK7-F1
#
_cell.length_a   1.000
_cell.length_b   1.000
_cell.length_c   1.000
_cell.angle_alpha   90.00
_cell.angle_beta   90.00
_cell.angle_gamma   90.00
#
_symmetry.space_group_name_H-M   'P 1'
#
loop_
_entity.id
_entity.type
_entity.pdbx_description
1 polymer ?
#
loop_
_entity_poly.entity_id
_entity_poly.type
_entity_poly.pdbx_seq_one_letter_code
_entity_poly.pdbx_strand_id
1 'polypeptide(L)'
;MVVRKEDPTLSDEDMMEDNETGDLYEEESELESESEEDEDVKLAEPSKTSIYNKDGLLDKLGDISWPENVGWIHKLSINIDQEQEVDVNDDSAREGSFSILALKGTRQAFENLQSMGLPFLRPSDYYAEMVKTDSHMEKVKGRLLAQKKQIEEADERRKAREAKRIAKEVQSQKLKERAKQKKEDIESVKRWRKQRQQSGFSKDNNEADEMSLAFEDGKAFERSNKRRPGVAPGDRSGGKARQFGGNGKKGMEKNKKKRDNKNSKFGFGGRKGLKKQNSTETTDDFRGFNKGESTGNKKRKR
;
A
#
# COMPACT_ATOMS: atom_id res chain seq x y z
N MET A 1 39.22 40.39 -6.00
CA MET A 1 37.78 40.77 -6.14
C MET A 1 37.13 39.79 -7.09
N VAL A 2 36.51 38.75 -6.55
CA VAL A 2 35.80 37.73 -7.35
C VAL A 2 34.32 38.01 -7.18
N VAL A 3 33.70 38.53 -8.23
CA VAL A 3 32.27 38.85 -8.29
C VAL A 3 31.51 37.54 -8.48
N ARG A 4 30.85 37.06 -7.43
CA ARG A 4 29.85 35.99 -7.51
C ARG A 4 28.55 36.63 -8.01
N LYS A 5 28.05 36.17 -9.16
CA LYS A 5 26.69 36.47 -9.63
C LYS A 5 25.73 35.51 -8.93
N GLU A 6 24.76 36.07 -8.22
CA GLU A 6 23.60 35.34 -7.71
C GLU A 6 22.53 35.31 -8.82
N ASP A 7 22.05 34.11 -9.14
CA ASP A 7 20.89 33.91 -10.02
C ASP A 7 19.60 33.92 -9.17
N PRO A 8 18.50 34.51 -9.67
CA PRO A 8 17.30 34.74 -8.89
C PRO A 8 16.49 33.45 -8.68
N THR A 9 16.11 33.24 -7.43
CA THR A 9 15.21 32.21 -6.92
C THR A 9 13.85 32.28 -7.63
N LEU A 10 13.52 31.23 -8.37
CA LEU A 10 12.21 31.00 -8.97
C LEU A 10 11.28 30.45 -7.88
N SER A 11 10.19 31.19 -7.70
CA SER A 11 9.14 31.08 -6.70
C SER A 11 8.49 29.72 -6.59
N ASP A 12 8.16 29.38 -5.34
CA ASP A 12 7.16 28.42 -4.90
C ASP A 12 5.88 28.46 -5.75
N GLU A 13 5.45 27.31 -6.23
CA GLU A 13 4.05 26.85 -6.23
C GLU A 13 4.01 25.41 -6.80
N ASP A 14 3.19 24.56 -6.18
CA ASP A 14 2.89 23.16 -6.52
C ASP A 14 3.76 22.04 -5.90
N MET A 15 3.99 22.11 -4.58
CA MET A 15 4.13 20.90 -3.75
C MET A 15 2.76 20.56 -3.15
N MET A 16 1.90 19.88 -3.92
CA MET A 16 0.72 19.22 -3.39
C MET A 16 1.19 17.99 -2.60
N GLU A 17 1.47 18.20 -1.32
CA GLU A 17 1.61 17.17 -0.30
C GLU A 17 0.24 16.52 -0.13
N ASP A 18 0.01 15.45 -0.87
CA ASP A 18 -1.20 14.63 -0.78
C ASP A 18 -1.14 13.90 0.57
N ASN A 19 -1.83 14.48 1.55
CA ASN A 19 -2.03 14.01 2.92
C ASN A 19 -2.92 12.74 2.93
N GLU A 20 -2.52 11.71 2.19
CA GLU A 20 -3.23 10.43 2.04
C GLU A 20 -2.37 9.25 2.55
N THR A 21 -1.27 9.55 3.26
CA THR A 21 -0.66 8.61 4.21
C THR A 21 -1.54 8.46 5.46
N GLY A 22 -2.45 9.43 5.65
CA GLY A 22 -3.68 9.48 6.46
C GLY A 22 -4.30 8.15 6.88
N ASP A 23 -4.98 7.58 5.90
CA ASP A 23 -5.93 6.50 6.15
C ASP A 23 -5.28 5.18 6.54
N LEU A 24 -3.98 4.98 6.27
CA LEU A 24 -3.33 3.70 6.58
C LEU A 24 -2.95 3.58 8.06
N TYR A 25 -2.59 4.68 8.71
CA TYR A 25 -2.30 4.68 10.15
C TYR A 25 -3.59 4.73 10.98
N GLU A 26 -4.67 5.30 10.46
CA GLU A 26 -5.91 5.49 11.19
C GLU A 26 -6.68 4.15 11.31
N GLU A 27 -6.69 3.33 10.25
CA GLU A 27 -7.30 1.99 10.28
C GLU A 27 -6.45 0.95 11.05
N GLU A 28 -5.12 1.15 11.13
CA GLU A 28 -4.23 0.37 12.01
C GLU A 28 -4.43 0.77 13.49
N SER A 29 -4.71 2.05 13.77
CA SER A 29 -4.98 2.56 15.13
C SER A 29 -6.35 2.15 15.69
N GLU A 30 -7.39 2.03 14.86
CA GLU A 30 -8.72 1.60 15.32
C GLU A 30 -8.76 0.11 15.69
N LEU A 31 -7.89 -0.73 15.11
CA LEU A 31 -7.80 -2.16 15.44
C LEU A 31 -6.82 -2.49 16.58
N GLU A 32 -5.88 -1.59 16.90
CA GLU A 32 -5.05 -1.69 18.12
C GLU A 32 -5.78 -1.18 19.37
N SER A 33 -6.86 -0.41 19.23
CA SER A 33 -7.61 0.14 20.38
C SER A 33 -8.45 -0.87 21.17
N GLU A 34 -8.43 -2.15 20.79
CA GLU A 34 -9.03 -3.26 21.53
C GLU A 34 -7.99 -4.11 22.30
N SER A 35 -6.75 -3.62 22.43
CA SER A 35 -5.79 -4.15 23.41
C SER A 35 -6.24 -3.72 24.80
N GLU A 36 -6.65 -4.72 25.58
CA GLU A 36 -6.41 -4.87 27.01
C GLU A 36 -6.29 -3.54 27.75
N GLU A 37 -7.34 -3.17 28.50
CA GLU A 37 -7.20 -2.19 29.59
C GLU A 37 -5.84 -2.43 30.23
N ASP A 38 -4.95 -1.44 30.12
CA ASP A 38 -3.71 -1.35 30.87
C ASP A 38 -4.11 -1.38 32.35
N GLU A 39 -4.41 -2.57 32.87
CA GLU A 39 -4.21 -2.88 34.27
C GLU A 39 -2.70 -2.82 34.43
N ASP A 40 -2.19 -1.59 34.54
CA ASP A 40 -1.02 -1.27 35.34
C ASP A 40 -1.23 -2.05 36.63
N VAL A 41 -0.63 -3.24 36.71
CA VAL A 41 -0.63 -4.08 37.89
C VAL A 41 0.06 -3.21 38.93
N LYS A 42 -0.73 -2.48 39.71
CA LYS A 42 -0.23 -1.59 40.75
C LYS A 42 0.67 -2.43 41.62
N LEU A 43 1.98 -2.24 41.46
CA LEU A 43 2.98 -2.89 42.27
C LEU A 43 2.55 -2.64 43.71
N ALA A 44 2.22 -3.71 44.42
CA ALA A 44 1.70 -3.61 45.78
C ALA A 44 2.71 -2.81 46.59
N GLU A 45 2.33 -1.59 46.99
CA GLU A 45 3.22 -0.75 47.79
C GLU A 45 3.62 -1.55 49.03
N PRO A 46 4.93 -1.66 49.31
CA PRO A 46 5.39 -2.45 50.44
C PRO A 46 4.71 -1.90 51.70
N SER A 47 4.07 -2.80 52.45
CA SER A 47 3.43 -2.44 53.71
C SER A 47 4.44 -1.67 54.58
N LYS A 48 4.02 -0.56 55.19
CA LYS A 48 4.89 0.34 56.00
C LYS A 48 5.63 -0.36 57.17
N THR A 49 5.27 -1.62 57.45
CA THR A 49 5.84 -2.50 58.48
C THR A 49 6.74 -3.62 57.92
N SER A 50 7.18 -3.55 56.66
CA SER A 50 8.09 -4.57 56.12
C SER A 50 9.48 -4.45 56.77
N ILE A 51 9.77 -5.33 57.72
CA ILE A 51 11.10 -5.47 58.32
C ILE A 51 11.91 -6.44 57.45
N TYR A 52 13.06 -6.00 56.96
CA TYR A 52 13.96 -6.85 56.17
C TYR A 52 14.74 -7.82 57.07
N ASN A 53 14.14 -8.99 57.35
CA ASN A 53 14.77 -10.06 58.13
C ASN A 53 15.70 -10.90 57.23
N LYS A 54 16.99 -10.51 57.16
CA LYS A 54 17.99 -11.23 56.35
C LYS A 54 18.25 -12.64 56.85
N ASP A 55 18.33 -12.81 58.17
CA ASP A 55 18.72 -14.09 58.79
C ASP A 55 17.65 -15.15 58.55
N GLY A 56 16.38 -14.79 58.72
CA GLY A 56 15.26 -15.70 58.40
C GLY A 56 15.16 -16.06 56.92
N LEU A 57 15.55 -15.15 56.01
CA LEU A 57 15.61 -15.45 54.57
C LEU A 57 16.73 -16.43 54.24
N LEU A 58 17.90 -16.28 54.87
CA LEU A 58 19.03 -17.19 54.69
C LEU A 58 18.73 -18.59 55.26
N ASP A 59 18.08 -18.66 56.43
CA ASP A 59 17.65 -19.94 57.02
C ASP A 59 16.68 -20.67 56.08
N LYS A 60 15.69 -19.95 55.53
CA LYS A 60 14.74 -20.51 54.56
C LYS A 60 15.38 -20.86 53.22
N LEU A 61 16.36 -20.09 52.78
CA LEU A 61 17.13 -20.44 51.59
C LEU A 61 17.88 -21.75 51.82
N GLY A 62 18.47 -21.96 53.00
CA GLY A 62 19.09 -23.21 53.40
C GLY A 62 18.12 -24.40 53.32
N ASP A 63 16.93 -24.25 53.90
CA ASP A 63 15.87 -25.27 53.89
C ASP A 63 15.42 -25.68 52.47
N ILE A 64 15.35 -24.72 51.54
CA ILE A 64 14.78 -24.91 50.18
C ILE A 64 15.87 -25.23 49.14
N SER A 65 17.11 -24.81 49.38
CA SER A 65 18.20 -24.92 48.40
C SER A 65 18.50 -26.37 48.03
N TRP A 66 18.75 -26.58 46.74
CA TRP A 66 19.18 -27.89 46.25
C TRP A 66 20.63 -28.16 46.66
N PRO A 67 21.00 -29.42 46.96
CA PRO A 67 22.38 -29.76 47.27
C PRO A 67 23.31 -29.45 46.08
N GLU A 68 24.54 -28.99 46.40
CA GLU A 68 25.50 -28.54 45.40
C GLU A 68 25.93 -29.67 44.43
N ASN A 69 25.93 -30.92 44.91
CA ASN A 69 26.39 -32.09 44.17
C ASN A 69 25.41 -32.61 43.09
N VAL A 70 24.32 -31.89 42.82
CA VAL A 70 23.34 -32.27 41.80
C VAL A 70 23.84 -31.79 40.43
N GLY A 71 23.99 -32.75 39.52
CA GLY A 71 24.37 -32.47 38.13
C GLY A 71 23.43 -31.48 37.45
N TRP A 72 23.96 -30.68 36.54
CA TRP A 72 23.22 -29.59 35.89
C TRP A 72 21.93 -30.06 35.18
N ILE A 73 21.88 -31.29 34.68
CA ILE A 73 20.72 -31.87 33.99
C ILE A 73 19.42 -31.85 34.83
N HIS A 74 19.53 -31.84 36.16
CA HIS A 74 18.37 -31.77 37.04
C HIS A 74 17.94 -30.34 37.34
N LYS A 75 18.85 -29.37 37.19
CA LYS A 75 18.60 -27.95 37.44
C LYS A 75 18.09 -27.25 36.17
N LEU A 76 18.70 -27.57 35.02
CA LEU A 76 18.44 -26.95 33.70
C LEU A 76 18.37 -25.41 33.71
N SER A 77 18.97 -24.78 34.73
CA SER A 77 19.00 -23.35 34.91
C SER A 77 20.36 -22.79 34.48
N ILE A 78 20.32 -21.61 33.89
CA ILE A 78 21.52 -20.86 33.48
C ILE A 78 21.31 -19.43 33.96
N ASN A 79 22.23 -18.99 34.80
CA ASN A 79 22.25 -17.62 35.29
C ASN A 79 23.18 -16.82 34.40
N ILE A 80 22.65 -15.76 33.80
CA ILE A 80 23.43 -14.82 33.00
C ILE A 80 23.25 -13.46 33.61
N ASP A 81 24.37 -12.83 33.96
CA ASP A 81 24.37 -11.46 34.40
C ASP A 81 24.10 -10.55 33.19
N GLN A 82 23.07 -9.72 33.31
CA GLN A 82 22.77 -8.67 32.35
C GLN A 82 23.63 -7.44 32.70
N GLU A 83 24.51 -7.05 31.78
CA GLU A 83 25.38 -5.89 31.95
C GLU A 83 24.72 -4.57 31.49
N GLN A 84 23.65 -4.65 30.71
CA GLN A 84 23.05 -3.49 30.05
C GLN A 84 21.78 -3.04 30.77
N GLU A 85 21.81 -1.82 31.30
CA GLU A 85 20.63 -1.13 31.84
C GLU A 85 19.76 -0.69 30.66
N VAL A 86 18.54 -1.24 30.58
CA VAL A 86 17.57 -0.93 29.53
C VAL A 86 16.50 -0.02 30.10
N ASP A 87 16.08 0.98 29.33
CA ASP A 87 14.97 1.86 29.72
C ASP A 87 13.68 1.03 29.85
N VAL A 88 13.02 1.16 30.99
CA VAL A 88 11.82 0.38 31.32
C VAL A 88 10.63 0.77 30.43
N ASN A 89 10.62 2.00 29.92
CA ASN A 89 9.51 2.55 29.13
C ASN A 89 9.61 2.27 27.63
N ASP A 90 10.78 1.89 27.12
CA ASP A 90 10.97 1.47 25.72
C ASP A 90 10.81 -0.04 25.61
N ASP A 91 9.58 -0.47 25.30
CA ASP A 91 9.25 -1.89 25.20
C ASP A 91 10.02 -2.60 24.08
N SER A 92 10.27 -1.93 22.95
CA SER A 92 10.99 -2.54 21.83
C SER A 92 12.45 -2.84 22.17
N ALA A 93 13.13 -1.90 22.83
CA ALA A 93 14.49 -2.13 23.31
C ALA A 93 14.54 -3.19 24.41
N ARG A 94 13.54 -3.19 25.30
CA ARG A 94 13.39 -4.16 26.39
C ARG A 94 13.18 -5.59 25.87
N GLU A 95 12.26 -5.81 24.95
CA GLU A 95 12.05 -7.09 24.29
C GLU A 95 13.30 -7.56 23.52
N GLY A 96 14.00 -6.65 22.85
CA GLY A 96 15.29 -6.93 22.23
C GLY A 96 16.31 -7.47 23.23
N SER A 97 16.38 -6.89 24.42
CA SER A 97 17.30 -7.32 25.49
C SER A 97 16.94 -8.70 26.06
N PHE A 98 15.65 -8.98 26.26
CA PHE A 98 15.17 -10.29 26.72
C PHE A 98 15.47 -11.38 25.68
N SER A 99 15.26 -11.06 24.40
CA SER A 99 15.60 -11.97 23.30
C SER A 99 17.09 -12.29 23.26
N ILE A 100 17.97 -11.28 23.41
CA ILE A 100 19.42 -11.46 23.45
C ILE A 100 19.84 -12.30 24.67
N LEU A 101 19.27 -12.03 25.85
CA LEU A 101 19.53 -12.80 27.07
C LEU A 101 19.14 -14.27 26.88
N ALA A 102 17.92 -14.52 26.39
CA ALA A 102 17.42 -15.86 26.16
C ALA A 102 18.29 -16.63 25.15
N LEU A 103 18.74 -15.95 24.09
CA LEU A 103 19.63 -16.49 23.07
C LEU A 103 21.01 -16.87 23.64
N LYS A 104 21.59 -16.00 24.48
CA LYS A 104 22.87 -16.29 25.17
C LYS A 104 22.71 -17.51 26.10
N GLY A 105 21.59 -17.59 26.83
CA GLY A 105 21.26 -18.74 27.69
C GLY A 105 21.10 -20.03 26.92
N THR A 106 20.38 -20.01 25.80
CA THR A 106 20.21 -21.21 24.96
C THR A 106 21.52 -21.69 24.37
N ARG A 107 22.44 -20.80 23.97
CA ARG A 107 23.77 -21.20 23.48
C ARG A 107 24.58 -21.94 24.55
N GLN A 108 24.64 -21.40 25.77
CA GLN A 108 25.32 -22.05 26.88
C GLN A 108 24.66 -23.40 27.24
N ALA A 109 23.32 -23.48 27.17
CA ALA A 109 22.60 -24.73 27.37
C ALA A 109 22.98 -25.78 26.32
N PHE A 110 23.08 -25.37 25.05
CA PHE A 110 23.46 -26.27 23.97
C PHE A 110 24.89 -26.80 24.12
N GLU A 111 25.85 -25.95 24.50
CA GLU A 111 27.22 -26.38 24.77
C GLU A 111 27.27 -27.45 25.87
N ASN A 112 26.53 -27.22 26.96
CA ASN A 112 26.42 -28.18 28.06
C ASN A 112 25.78 -29.51 27.61
N LEU A 113 24.64 -29.46 26.91
CA LEU A 113 23.95 -30.66 26.42
C LEU A 113 24.79 -31.44 25.39
N GLN A 114 25.53 -30.74 24.54
CA GLN A 114 26.44 -31.34 23.57
C GLN A 114 27.61 -32.04 24.26
N SER A 115 28.18 -31.43 25.30
CA SER A 115 29.25 -32.06 26.09
C SER A 115 28.81 -33.36 26.78
N MET A 116 27.53 -33.44 27.15
CA MET A 116 26.91 -34.63 27.75
C MET A 116 26.45 -35.66 26.71
N GLY A 117 26.48 -35.33 25.41
CA GLY A 117 26.04 -36.21 24.33
C GLY A 117 24.54 -36.46 24.27
N LEU A 118 23.72 -35.53 24.79
CA LEU A 118 22.26 -35.68 24.82
C LEU A 118 21.59 -35.05 23.59
N PRO A 119 20.57 -35.71 22.99
CA PRO A 119 19.81 -35.13 21.89
C PRO A 119 18.89 -34.02 22.41
N PHE A 120 18.99 -32.83 21.82
CA PHE A 120 18.22 -31.65 22.26
C PHE A 120 17.30 -31.06 21.18
N LEU A 121 17.53 -31.37 19.90
CA LEU A 121 16.67 -30.93 18.82
C LEU A 121 15.47 -31.86 18.69
N ARG A 122 14.26 -31.27 18.58
CA ARG A 122 13.05 -32.02 18.26
C ARG A 122 13.14 -32.55 16.83
N PRO A 123 13.09 -33.87 16.60
CA PRO A 123 13.01 -34.42 15.25
C PRO A 123 11.71 -34.01 14.55
N SER A 124 11.76 -33.77 13.24
CA SER A 124 10.58 -33.39 12.44
C SER A 124 9.50 -34.48 12.39
N ASP A 125 9.89 -35.74 12.58
CA ASP A 125 9.01 -36.92 12.54
C ASP A 125 8.45 -37.29 13.93
N TYR A 126 8.76 -36.50 14.96
CA TYR A 126 8.26 -36.72 16.31
C TYR A 126 6.99 -35.89 16.58
N TYR A 127 5.84 -36.53 16.37
CA TYR A 127 4.51 -35.98 16.63
C TYR A 127 4.07 -36.29 18.06
N ALA A 128 4.17 -35.27 18.91
CA ALA A 128 3.66 -35.28 20.28
C ALA A 128 2.75 -34.06 20.49
N GLU A 129 1.96 -34.08 21.56
CA GLU A 129 1.10 -32.96 21.92
C GLU A 129 1.95 -31.69 22.16
N MET A 130 1.56 -30.60 21.51
CA MET A 130 2.20 -29.29 21.62
C MET A 130 1.36 -28.37 22.50
N VAL A 131 1.99 -27.37 23.10
CA VAL A 131 1.32 -26.38 23.97
C VAL A 131 0.14 -25.70 23.26
N LYS A 132 0.26 -25.44 21.95
CA LYS A 132 -0.80 -24.88 21.11
C LYS A 132 -1.26 -25.92 20.09
N THR A 133 -2.57 -25.99 19.88
CA THR A 133 -3.17 -26.91 18.89
C THR A 133 -2.89 -26.44 17.46
N ASP A 134 -2.85 -27.39 16.53
CA ASP A 134 -2.64 -27.10 15.10
C ASP A 134 -3.73 -26.19 14.53
N SER A 135 -4.98 -26.35 14.99
CA SER A 135 -6.10 -25.50 14.59
C SER A 135 -5.94 -24.05 15.04
N HIS A 136 -5.28 -23.80 16.17
CA HIS A 136 -4.92 -22.45 16.59
C HIS A 136 -3.77 -21.89 15.73
N MET A 137 -2.73 -22.68 15.49
CA MET A 137 -1.58 -22.26 14.68
C MET A 137 -1.94 -22.00 13.21
N GLU A 138 -2.92 -22.72 12.65
CA GLU A 138 -3.46 -22.46 11.31
C GLU A 138 -4.11 -21.08 11.23
N LYS A 139 -4.85 -20.66 12.26
CA LYS A 139 -5.45 -19.31 12.33
C LYS A 139 -4.37 -18.24 12.40
N VAL A 140 -3.33 -18.42 13.22
CA VAL A 140 -2.20 -17.49 13.32
C VAL A 140 -1.50 -17.36 11.96
N LYS A 141 -1.20 -18.48 11.30
CA LYS A 141 -0.61 -18.50 9.96
C LYS A 141 -1.52 -17.81 8.94
N GLY A 142 -2.83 -18.01 9.02
CA GLY A 142 -3.81 -17.33 8.18
C GLY A 142 -3.75 -15.81 8.29
N ARG A 143 -3.64 -15.27 9.52
CA ARG A 143 -3.49 -13.83 9.77
C ARG A 143 -2.18 -13.28 9.20
N LEU A 144 -1.06 -13.96 9.44
CA LEU A 144 0.25 -13.56 8.90
C LEU A 144 0.26 -13.52 7.36
N LEU A 145 -0.35 -14.51 6.70
CA LEU A 145 -0.46 -14.54 5.25
C LEU A 145 -1.40 -13.44 4.72
N ALA A 146 -2.44 -13.09 5.46
CA ALA A 146 -3.33 -11.98 5.10
C ALA A 146 -2.62 -10.63 5.18
N GLN A 147 -1.92 -10.36 6.30
CA GLN A 147 -1.11 -9.15 6.47
C GLN A 147 -0.04 -9.03 5.37
N LYS A 148 0.68 -10.11 5.08
CA LYS A 148 1.69 -10.12 4.00
C LYS A 148 1.07 -9.76 2.65
N LYS A 149 -0.11 -10.31 2.32
CA LYS A 149 -0.82 -9.98 1.08
C LYS A 149 -1.27 -8.52 1.02
N GLN A 150 -1.71 -7.95 2.14
CA GLN A 150 -2.10 -6.54 2.21
C GLN A 150 -0.89 -5.63 1.94
N ILE A 151 0.26 -5.92 2.54
CA ILE A 151 1.51 -5.19 2.31
C ILE A 151 1.95 -5.31 0.85
N GLU A 152 1.92 -6.53 0.28
CA GLU A 152 2.25 -6.76 -1.13
C GLU A 152 1.31 -5.98 -2.07
N GLU A 153 0.00 -5.97 -1.79
CA GLU A 153 -0.97 -5.22 -2.59
C GLU A 153 -0.76 -3.69 -2.49
N ALA A 154 -0.44 -3.18 -1.29
CA ALA A 154 -0.11 -1.77 -1.08
C ALA A 154 1.15 -1.37 -1.86
N ASP A 155 2.19 -2.20 -1.82
CA ASP A 155 3.43 -2.00 -2.58
C ASP A 155 3.19 -2.06 -4.10
N GLU A 156 2.39 -3.01 -4.58
CA GLU A 156 2.01 -3.10 -5.98
C GLU A 156 1.21 -1.87 -6.43
N ARG A 157 0.30 -1.38 -5.58
CA ARG A 157 -0.47 -0.16 -5.84
C ARG A 157 0.44 1.06 -5.91
N ARG A 158 1.42 1.19 -5.01
CA ARG A 158 2.43 2.26 -5.04
C ARG A 158 3.28 2.19 -6.31
N LYS A 159 3.83 1.01 -6.64
CA LYS A 159 4.60 0.77 -7.88
C LYS A 159 3.78 1.08 -9.13
N ALA A 160 2.49 0.74 -9.16
CA ALA A 160 1.60 1.05 -10.28
C ALA A 160 1.34 2.56 -10.42
N ARG A 161 1.23 3.31 -9.32
CA ARG A 161 1.12 4.78 -9.35
C ARG A 161 2.42 5.41 -9.89
N GLU A 162 3.58 4.98 -9.40
CA GLU A 162 4.89 5.44 -9.84
C GLU A 162 5.13 5.13 -11.32
N ALA A 163 4.82 3.91 -11.75
CA ALA A 163 4.91 3.49 -13.15
C ALA A 163 4.03 4.34 -14.06
N LYS A 164 2.82 4.70 -13.63
CA LYS A 164 1.94 5.62 -14.38
C LYS A 164 2.53 7.02 -14.49
N ARG A 165 3.14 7.54 -13.42
CA ARG A 165 3.82 8.86 -13.42
C ARG A 165 4.99 8.86 -14.41
N ILE A 166 5.85 7.86 -14.31
CA ILE A 166 7.02 7.71 -15.19
C ILE A 166 6.58 7.50 -16.64
N ALA A 167 5.55 6.68 -16.89
CA ALA A 167 5.05 6.46 -18.25
C ALA A 167 4.57 7.75 -18.92
N LYS A 168 3.90 8.65 -18.20
CA LYS A 168 3.48 9.97 -18.71
C LYS A 168 4.70 10.83 -19.05
N GLU A 169 5.69 10.87 -18.17
CA GLU A 169 6.92 11.63 -18.40
C GLU A 169 7.69 11.10 -19.62
N VAL A 170 7.91 9.78 -19.69
CA VAL A 170 8.56 9.10 -20.81
C VAL A 170 7.82 9.37 -22.12
N GLN A 171 6.48 9.35 -22.13
CA GLN A 171 5.71 9.69 -23.31
C GLN A 171 5.96 11.14 -23.75
N SER A 172 5.99 12.09 -22.80
CA SER A 172 6.27 13.50 -23.09
C SER A 172 7.70 13.71 -23.61
N GLN A 173 8.69 13.02 -23.02
CA GLN A 173 10.09 13.08 -23.43
C GLN A 173 10.27 12.50 -24.84
N LYS A 174 9.66 11.35 -25.14
CA LYS A 174 9.67 10.75 -26.49
C LYS A 174 9.04 11.67 -27.54
N LEU A 175 7.98 12.39 -27.21
CA LEU A 175 7.38 13.36 -28.13
C LEU A 175 8.32 14.55 -28.38
N LYS A 176 8.98 15.07 -27.33
CA LYS A 176 10.00 16.13 -27.45
C LYS A 176 11.19 15.66 -28.28
N GLU A 177 11.69 14.44 -28.05
CA GLU A 177 12.80 13.84 -28.79
C GLU A 177 12.45 13.65 -30.27
N ARG A 178 11.28 13.09 -30.58
CA ARG A 178 10.80 12.96 -31.97
C ARG A 178 10.65 14.32 -32.66
N ALA A 179 10.20 15.35 -31.94
CA ALA A 179 10.10 16.70 -32.49
C ALA A 179 11.48 17.32 -32.75
N LYS A 180 12.47 17.07 -31.87
CA LYS A 180 13.87 17.49 -32.08
C LYS A 180 14.49 16.77 -33.29
N GLN A 181 14.38 15.44 -33.36
CA GLN A 181 14.86 14.64 -34.50
C GLN A 181 14.28 15.15 -35.82
N LYS A 182 12.95 15.38 -35.89
CA LYS A 182 12.33 15.96 -37.10
C LYS A 182 12.89 17.33 -37.47
N LYS A 183 13.18 18.20 -36.49
CA LYS A 183 13.77 19.51 -36.76
C LYS A 183 15.21 19.37 -37.27
N GLU A 184 16.00 18.51 -36.65
CA GLU A 184 17.38 18.20 -37.06
C GLU A 184 17.40 17.60 -38.48
N ASP A 185 16.48 16.71 -38.83
CA ASP A 185 16.32 16.15 -40.17
C ASP A 185 15.92 17.22 -41.20
N ILE A 186 14.99 18.11 -40.87
CA ILE A 186 14.61 19.21 -41.76
C ILE A 186 15.79 20.18 -41.95
N GLU A 187 16.56 20.46 -40.91
CA GLU A 187 17.75 21.29 -40.99
C GLU A 187 18.86 20.63 -41.81
N SER A 188 19.11 19.33 -41.65
CA SER A 188 20.11 18.59 -42.43
C SER A 188 19.74 18.59 -43.92
N VAL A 189 18.46 18.38 -44.25
CA VAL A 189 17.96 18.47 -45.63
C VAL A 189 18.08 19.90 -46.18
N LYS A 190 17.76 20.93 -45.38
CA LYS A 190 17.95 22.34 -45.79
C LYS A 190 19.42 22.67 -46.03
N ARG A 191 20.31 22.22 -45.15
CA ARG A 191 21.77 22.37 -45.31
C ARG A 191 22.25 21.66 -46.57
N TRP A 192 21.81 20.43 -46.82
CA TRP A 192 22.11 19.68 -48.04
C TRP A 192 21.59 20.38 -49.30
N ARG A 193 20.35 20.89 -49.30
CA ARG A 193 19.80 21.68 -50.42
C ARG A 193 20.63 22.94 -50.68
N LYS A 194 21.01 23.67 -49.62
CA LYS A 194 21.85 24.87 -49.73
C LYS A 194 23.25 24.54 -50.25
N GLN A 195 23.85 23.45 -49.76
CA GLN A 195 25.15 22.96 -50.24
C GLN A 195 25.08 22.50 -51.70
N ARG A 196 24.00 21.82 -52.12
CA ARG A 196 23.76 21.44 -53.52
C ARG A 196 23.67 22.67 -54.43
N GLN A 197 22.95 23.71 -54.00
CA GLN A 197 22.86 24.98 -54.72
C GLN A 197 24.21 25.72 -54.79
N GLN A 198 25.02 25.66 -53.73
CA GLN A 198 26.35 26.29 -53.69
C GLN A 198 27.43 25.49 -54.44
N SER A 199 27.30 24.16 -54.52
CA SER A 199 28.25 23.28 -55.22
C SER A 199 28.09 23.27 -56.75
N GLY A 200 27.15 24.04 -57.31
CA GLY A 200 27.03 24.22 -58.76
C GLY A 200 26.74 22.93 -59.54
N PHE A 201 25.88 22.04 -59.01
CA PHE A 201 25.46 20.85 -59.76
C PHE A 201 24.71 21.30 -61.03
N SER A 202 25.32 21.08 -62.19
CA SER A 202 24.82 21.49 -63.50
C SER A 202 23.38 21.01 -63.72
N LYS A 203 22.52 21.97 -64.02
CA LYS A 203 21.16 21.77 -64.49
C LYS A 203 21.22 21.25 -65.92
N ASP A 204 21.54 19.96 -66.10
CA ASP A 204 21.35 19.32 -67.39
C ASP A 204 19.87 18.94 -67.52
N ASN A 205 19.22 19.59 -68.48
CA ASN A 205 17.78 19.66 -68.61
C ASN A 205 17.24 18.38 -69.23
N ASN A 206 16.81 17.35 -68.47
CA ASN A 206 15.79 16.39 -68.95
C ASN A 206 15.19 15.40 -67.93
N GLU A 207 15.43 15.50 -66.61
CA GLU A 207 14.74 14.63 -65.62
C GLU A 207 14.21 15.38 -64.38
N ALA A 208 14.15 16.71 -64.44
CA ALA A 208 13.70 17.54 -63.31
C ALA A 208 12.17 17.61 -63.13
N ASP A 209 11.40 16.96 -64.02
CA ASP A 209 9.92 17.02 -64.03
C ASP A 209 9.25 15.88 -63.23
N GLU A 210 10.00 14.88 -62.75
CA GLU A 210 9.39 13.73 -62.04
C GLU A 210 9.34 13.90 -60.50
N MET A 211 10.03 14.88 -59.91
CA MET A 211 10.06 15.06 -58.45
C MET A 211 9.71 16.47 -57.95
N SER A 212 9.11 17.32 -58.79
CA SER A 212 8.43 18.53 -58.32
C SER A 212 6.99 18.20 -57.91
N LEU A 213 6.82 17.55 -56.75
CA LEU A 213 5.50 17.50 -56.09
C LEU A 213 5.14 18.91 -55.65
N ALA A 214 4.35 19.59 -56.49
CA ALA A 214 3.75 20.89 -56.24
C ALA A 214 2.85 20.84 -55.00
N PHE A 215 3.35 21.34 -53.87
CA PHE A 215 2.55 21.65 -52.68
C PHE A 215 2.34 23.17 -52.52
N GLU A 216 2.60 23.93 -53.57
CA GLU A 216 2.52 25.38 -53.58
C GLU A 216 1.35 25.83 -54.44
N ASP A 217 0.13 25.47 -54.03
CA ASP A 217 -1.03 26.32 -54.25
C ASP A 217 -2.16 25.98 -53.27
N GLY A 218 -2.70 26.99 -52.61
CA GLY A 218 -3.68 26.88 -51.53
C GLY A 218 -5.07 26.43 -51.97
N LYS A 219 -5.20 25.23 -52.54
CA LYS A 219 -6.52 24.60 -52.69
C LYS A 219 -6.92 23.97 -51.37
N ALA A 220 -7.85 24.64 -50.68
CA ALA A 220 -8.60 24.05 -49.60
C ALA A 220 -9.07 22.65 -50.02
N PHE A 221 -8.66 21.64 -49.26
CA PHE A 221 -9.12 20.27 -49.45
C PHE A 221 -10.65 20.27 -49.32
N GLU A 222 -11.35 20.24 -50.45
CA GLU A 222 -12.80 20.11 -50.49
C GLU A 222 -13.17 18.79 -49.84
N ARG A 223 -13.62 18.86 -48.57
CA ARG A 223 -14.28 17.73 -47.93
C ARG A 223 -15.55 17.45 -48.72
N SER A 224 -15.50 16.43 -49.58
CA SER A 224 -16.69 15.99 -50.30
C SER A 224 -17.82 15.76 -49.30
N ASN A 225 -18.90 16.52 -49.40
CA ASN A 225 -20.14 16.34 -48.64
C ASN A 225 -20.93 15.09 -49.08
N LYS A 226 -20.24 14.08 -49.65
CA LYS A 226 -20.83 12.81 -50.03
C LYS A 226 -21.07 12.01 -48.76
N ARG A 227 -22.30 12.14 -48.25
CA ARG A 227 -22.89 11.22 -47.27
C ARG A 227 -22.64 9.80 -47.74
N ARG A 228 -21.91 9.02 -46.95
CA ARG A 228 -21.78 7.57 -47.17
C ARG A 228 -23.18 6.97 -47.06
N PRO A 229 -23.69 6.28 -48.10
CA PRO A 229 -24.99 5.62 -48.02
C PRO A 229 -24.97 4.60 -46.87
N GLY A 230 -25.92 4.69 -45.94
CA GLY A 230 -26.13 3.67 -44.89
C GLY A 230 -25.57 3.96 -43.50
N VAL A 231 -25.14 5.19 -43.16
CA VAL A 231 -24.69 5.53 -41.79
C VAL A 231 -25.52 6.70 -41.23
N ALA A 232 -26.15 6.50 -40.07
CA ALA A 232 -26.92 7.54 -39.40
C ALA A 232 -26.00 8.61 -38.77
N PRO A 233 -26.42 9.89 -38.70
CA PRO A 233 -25.64 10.93 -38.03
C PRO A 233 -25.42 10.58 -36.55
N GLY A 234 -24.17 10.30 -36.16
CA GLY A 234 -23.78 9.93 -34.80
C GLY A 234 -23.18 8.54 -34.63
N ASP A 235 -23.21 7.70 -35.66
CA ASP A 235 -22.64 6.35 -35.59
C ASP A 235 -21.12 6.35 -35.87
N ARG A 236 -20.32 6.23 -34.80
CA ARG A 236 -18.86 6.13 -34.86
C ARG A 236 -18.35 4.73 -35.24
N SER A 237 -19.23 3.76 -35.46
CA SER A 237 -18.84 2.36 -35.74
C SER A 237 -18.58 2.05 -37.21
N GLY A 238 -18.72 3.03 -38.12
CA GLY A 238 -18.28 2.91 -39.51
C GLY A 238 -19.07 1.89 -40.36
N GLY A 239 -20.33 1.62 -40.02
CA GLY A 239 -21.25 0.83 -40.87
C GLY A 239 -20.94 -0.67 -40.97
N LYS A 240 -20.06 -1.23 -40.13
CA LYS A 240 -19.67 -2.65 -40.16
C LYS A 240 -20.48 -3.57 -39.23
N ALA A 241 -21.64 -3.16 -38.76
CA ALA A 241 -22.41 -3.95 -37.79
C ALA A 241 -23.49 -4.87 -38.39
N ARG A 242 -23.72 -4.88 -39.71
CA ARG A 242 -24.82 -5.67 -40.29
C ARG A 242 -24.47 -6.33 -41.62
N GLN A 243 -23.47 -7.21 -41.60
CA GLN A 243 -23.31 -8.18 -42.67
C GLN A 243 -22.71 -9.48 -42.15
N PHE A 244 -23.51 -10.24 -41.41
CA PHE A 244 -23.40 -11.70 -41.41
C PHE A 244 -24.77 -12.28 -41.10
N GLY A 245 -25.49 -12.65 -42.16
CA GLY A 245 -26.62 -13.59 -42.06
C GLY A 245 -26.07 -14.99 -41.82
N GLY A 246 -26.70 -15.72 -40.91
CA GLY A 246 -26.40 -17.14 -40.66
C GLY A 246 -26.51 -17.52 -39.20
N ASN A 247 -27.66 -18.08 -38.83
CA ASN A 247 -27.93 -19.03 -37.74
C ASN A 247 -27.06 -19.04 -36.47
N GLY A 248 -27.74 -18.89 -35.33
CA GLY A 248 -27.49 -19.77 -34.18
C GLY A 248 -26.75 -19.16 -32.98
N LYS A 249 -27.55 -18.73 -31.99
CA LYS A 249 -27.28 -18.92 -30.54
C LYS A 249 -25.85 -18.63 -30.02
N LYS A 250 -25.34 -17.39 -30.09
CA LYS A 250 -24.21 -16.95 -29.22
C LYS A 250 -24.31 -15.49 -28.71
N GLY A 251 -25.51 -14.90 -28.70
CA GLY A 251 -25.74 -13.51 -28.22
C GLY A 251 -26.34 -13.38 -26.81
N MET A 252 -26.93 -14.46 -26.27
CA MET A 252 -27.66 -14.42 -25.00
C MET A 252 -26.76 -14.49 -23.75
N GLU A 253 -25.59 -15.13 -23.85
CA GLU A 253 -24.77 -15.46 -22.69
C GLU A 253 -24.00 -14.26 -22.12
N LYS A 254 -23.54 -13.33 -22.98
CA LYS A 254 -22.91 -12.07 -22.55
C LYS A 254 -23.89 -11.08 -21.92
N ASN A 255 -25.15 -11.11 -22.34
CA ASN A 255 -26.20 -10.30 -21.71
C ASN A 255 -26.69 -10.93 -20.40
N LYS A 256 -26.66 -12.27 -20.27
CA LYS A 256 -26.98 -12.97 -19.02
C LYS A 256 -26.00 -12.60 -17.91
N LYS A 257 -24.68 -12.68 -18.17
CA LYS A 257 -23.65 -12.27 -17.20
C LYS A 257 -23.76 -10.81 -16.75
N LYS A 258 -24.14 -9.88 -17.65
CA LYS A 258 -24.39 -8.47 -17.28
C LYS A 258 -25.66 -8.28 -16.46
N ARG A 259 -26.67 -9.15 -16.63
CA ARG A 259 -27.94 -9.08 -15.89
C ARG A 259 -27.79 -9.73 -14.52
N ASP A 260 -27.10 -10.87 -14.46
CA ASP A 260 -26.78 -11.58 -13.22
C ASP A 260 -25.90 -10.71 -12.31
N ASN A 261 -24.90 -10.01 -12.87
CA ASN A 261 -24.05 -9.09 -12.11
C ASN A 261 -24.77 -7.80 -11.66
N LYS A 262 -25.83 -7.39 -12.37
CA LYS A 262 -26.69 -6.28 -11.94
C LYS A 262 -27.71 -6.74 -10.90
N ASN A 263 -28.21 -7.97 -11.00
CA ASN A 263 -29.11 -8.56 -10.02
C ASN A 263 -28.38 -8.90 -8.70
N SER A 264 -27.11 -9.31 -8.74
CA SER A 264 -26.29 -9.48 -7.53
C SER A 264 -26.02 -8.15 -6.84
N LYS A 265 -25.79 -7.09 -7.61
CA LYS A 265 -25.50 -5.75 -7.07
C LYS A 265 -26.75 -4.98 -6.60
N PHE A 266 -27.92 -5.23 -7.19
CA PHE A 266 -29.13 -4.41 -6.96
C PHE A 266 -30.42 -5.20 -6.65
N GLY A 267 -30.36 -6.52 -6.52
CA GLY A 267 -31.54 -7.39 -6.36
C GLY A 267 -32.31 -7.62 -7.67
N PHE A 268 -33.14 -8.67 -7.70
CA PHE A 268 -33.96 -8.99 -8.89
C PHE A 268 -35.03 -7.92 -9.09
N GLY A 269 -34.90 -7.12 -10.16
CA GLY A 269 -35.81 -6.00 -10.44
C GLY A 269 -35.38 -4.67 -9.85
N GLY A 270 -34.08 -4.33 -9.98
CA GLY A 270 -33.43 -3.13 -9.43
C GLY A 270 -34.28 -1.87 -9.34
N ARG A 271 -34.04 -1.10 -8.25
CA ARG A 271 -34.73 0.13 -7.83
C ARG A 271 -35.46 0.87 -8.96
N LYS A 272 -36.78 0.65 -9.08
CA LYS A 272 -37.67 1.56 -9.81
C LYS A 272 -37.51 2.94 -9.17
N GLY A 273 -37.11 3.93 -9.97
CA GLY A 273 -36.91 5.29 -9.49
C GLY A 273 -38.15 5.77 -8.73
N LEU A 274 -38.03 5.87 -7.40
CA LEU A 274 -39.06 6.45 -6.56
C LEU A 274 -39.10 7.93 -6.89
N LYS A 275 -40.26 8.41 -7.35
CA LYS A 275 -40.58 9.84 -7.26
C LYS A 275 -40.42 10.25 -5.80
N LYS A 276 -39.74 11.37 -5.55
CA LYS A 276 -39.52 11.97 -4.22
C LYS A 276 -40.79 11.81 -3.37
N GLN A 277 -40.71 11.03 -2.29
CA GLN A 277 -41.78 10.89 -1.31
C GLN A 277 -41.40 11.72 -0.09
N ASN A 278 -41.68 13.02 -0.18
CA ASN A 278 -41.80 13.86 1.01
C ASN A 278 -43.32 14.05 1.20
N SER A 279 -43.91 13.35 2.16
CA SER A 279 -45.28 13.63 2.61
C SER A 279 -45.22 14.70 3.71
N THR A 280 -46.29 15.49 3.84
CA THR A 280 -46.43 16.53 4.89
C THR A 280 -46.29 15.99 6.32
N GLU A 281 -46.44 14.68 6.53
CA GLU A 281 -46.22 14.05 7.83
C GLU A 281 -44.73 13.90 8.18
N THR A 282 -43.84 13.83 7.18
CA THR A 282 -42.38 13.71 7.39
C THR A 282 -41.67 15.04 7.69
N THR A 283 -42.35 16.19 7.61
CA THR A 283 -41.73 17.49 7.92
C THR A 283 -41.74 17.85 9.41
N ASP A 284 -42.58 17.19 10.21
CA ASP A 284 -42.77 17.51 11.65
C ASP A 284 -42.25 16.42 12.62
N ASP A 285 -41.53 15.40 12.12
CA ASP A 285 -40.96 14.35 12.98
C ASP A 285 -39.59 14.74 13.55
N PHE A 286 -39.61 15.42 14.70
CA PHE A 286 -38.40 15.83 15.45
C PHE A 286 -37.90 14.78 16.45
N ARG A 287 -38.39 13.53 16.40
CA ARG A 287 -38.09 12.49 17.42
C ARG A 287 -36.63 12.02 17.45
N GLY A 288 -35.80 12.43 16.49
CA GLY A 288 -34.37 12.12 16.44
C GLY A 288 -33.42 13.20 16.97
N PHE A 289 -33.90 14.36 17.41
CA PHE A 289 -33.03 15.45 17.90
C PHE A 289 -32.77 15.29 19.41
N ASN A 290 -31.75 14.49 19.75
CA ASN A 290 -31.25 14.36 21.12
C ASN A 290 -30.75 15.71 21.64
N LYS A 291 -31.51 16.32 22.56
CA LYS A 291 -31.13 17.51 23.32
C LYS A 291 -30.22 17.06 24.47
N GLY A 292 -28.91 17.11 24.25
CA GLY A 292 -27.93 16.89 25.31
C GLY A 292 -28.14 17.86 26.48
N GLU A 293 -28.14 17.33 27.70
CA GLU A 293 -28.20 18.08 28.95
C GLU A 293 -27.04 19.07 29.03
N SER A 294 -27.35 20.37 29.04
CA SER A 294 -26.39 21.37 29.52
C SER A 294 -26.69 21.68 30.98
N THR A 295 -25.64 21.51 31.77
CA THR A 295 -25.55 21.66 33.22
C THR A 295 -26.20 22.95 33.74
N GLY A 296 -27.13 22.79 34.69
CA GLY A 296 -27.80 23.87 35.40
C GLY A 296 -26.84 24.73 36.21
N ASN A 297 -26.74 26.01 35.84
CA ASN A 297 -25.98 27.02 36.55
C ASN A 297 -26.74 27.42 37.83
N LYS A 298 -26.29 26.91 38.99
CA LYS A 298 -26.76 27.35 40.32
C LYS A 298 -26.35 28.81 40.53
N LYS A 299 -27.31 29.74 40.55
CA LYS A 299 -27.22 30.97 41.35
C LYS A 299 -28.58 31.65 41.52
N ARG A 300 -28.83 32.09 42.76
CA ARG A 300 -29.86 33.01 43.27
C ARG A 300 -31.16 32.40 43.81
N LYS A 301 -31.19 32.23 45.14
CA LYS A 301 -32.30 32.73 45.97
C LYS A 301 -31.77 33.31 47.27
N ARG A 302 -32.21 34.55 47.52
CA ARG A 302 -32.24 35.34 48.75
C ARG A 302 -30.91 35.71 49.40
#